data_AF-A0A0M3D6N1-F1
#
_entry.id   AF-A0A0M3D6N1-F1
#
_cell.length_a   1.000
_cell.length_b   1.000
_cell.length_c   1.000
_cell.angle_alpha   90.00
_cell.angle_beta   90.00
_cell.angle_gamma   90.00
#
_symmetry.space_group_name_H-M   'P 1'
#
loop_
_entity.id
_entity.type
_entity.pdbx_description
1 polymer ?
#
loop_
_entity_poly.entity_id
_entity_poly.type
_entity_poly.pdbx_seq_one_letter_code
_entity_poly.pdbx_strand_id
1 'polypeptide(L)' 'MRPVDLLAFEARFPRHTPEKDETIRRELGMTPVRFYQLLIRAAADADGIRAHPITARQVRDRAASRAAACERRTRIAA' A
#
# COMPACT_ATOMS: atom_id res chain seq x y z
N MET A 1 -5.09 -12.03 -7.28
CA MET A 1 -3.85 -11.87 -6.49
C MET A 1 -4.20 -11.91 -5.03
N ARG A 2 -3.48 -12.69 -4.20
CA ARG A 2 -3.83 -12.86 -2.80
C ARG A 2 -3.23 -11.72 -1.94
N PRO A 3 -3.79 -11.43 -0.76
CA PRO A 3 -3.24 -10.42 0.16
C PRO A 3 -1.75 -10.63 0.46
N VAL A 4 -1.35 -11.89 0.65
CA VAL A 4 0.04 -12.27 0.93
C VAL A 4 0.97 -11.86 -0.21
N ASP A 5 0.59 -12.10 -1.47
CA ASP A 5 1.43 -11.81 -2.63
C ASP A 5 1.64 -10.29 -2.80
N LEU A 6 0.62 -9.48 -2.49
CA LEU A 6 0.70 -8.01 -2.55
C LEU A 6 1.67 -7.47 -1.51
N LEU A 7 1.62 -8.00 -0.28
CA LEU A 7 2.51 -7.60 0.80
C LEU A 7 3.94 -8.11 0.58
N ALA A 8 4.11 -9.29 0.01
CA ALA A 8 5.42 -9.82 -0.39
C ALA A 8 6.08 -8.94 -1.46
N PHE A 9 5.31 -8.52 -2.47
CA PHE A 9 5.79 -7.58 -3.48
C PHE A 9 6.19 -6.24 -2.84
N GLU A 10 5.34 -5.68 -1.97
CA GLU A 10 5.64 -4.41 -1.29
C GLU A 10 6.92 -4.48 -0.44
N ALA A 11 7.20 -5.62 0.20
CA ALA A 11 8.39 -5.82 1.02
C ALA A 11 9.71 -5.68 0.22
N ARG A 12 9.69 -5.99 -1.09
CA ARG A 12 10.84 -5.80 -2.00
C ARG A 12 11.11 -4.33 -2.33
N PHE A 13 10.10 -3.47 -2.16
CA PHE A 13 10.15 -2.06 -2.56
C PHE A 13 9.81 -1.14 -1.38
N PRO A 14 10.78 -0.84 -0.49
CA PRO A 14 10.53 -0.09 0.74
C PRO A 14 10.07 1.36 0.52
N ARG A 15 10.33 1.93 -0.66
CA ARG A 15 9.96 3.29 -1.06
C ARG A 15 9.08 3.27 -2.31
N HIS A 16 8.30 4.34 -2.49
CA HIS A 16 7.59 4.59 -3.73
C HIS A 16 8.56 5.23 -4.72
N THR A 17 8.93 4.50 -5.77
CA THR A 17 9.82 4.97 -6.84
C THR A 17 9.16 4.76 -8.21
N PRO A 18 9.51 5.55 -9.24
CA PRO A 18 9.01 5.33 -10.59
C PRO A 18 9.32 3.94 -11.14
N GLU A 19 10.45 3.33 -10.74
CA GLU A 19 10.80 1.96 -11.14
C GLU A 19 9.81 0.93 -10.58
N LYS A 20 9.32 1.15 -9.35
CA LYS A 20 8.29 0.31 -8.76
C LYS A 20 6.99 0.38 -9.55
N ASP A 21 6.58 1.57 -9.98
CA ASP A 21 5.36 1.74 -10.78
C ASP A 21 5.47 1.06 -12.15
N GLU A 22 6.65 1.12 -12.77
CA GLU A 22 6.93 0.38 -14.00
C GLU A 22 6.91 -1.13 -13.76
N THR A 23 7.48 -1.59 -12.64
CA THR A 23 7.48 -3.00 -12.25
C THR A 23 6.07 -3.50 -11.98
N ILE A 24 5.23 -2.72 -11.32
CA ILE A 24 3.80 -3.05 -11.10
C ILE A 24 3.10 -3.23 -12.45
N ARG A 25 3.34 -2.32 -13.41
CA ARG A 25 2.75 -2.42 -14.75
C ARG A 25 3.25 -3.65 -15.52
N ARG A 26 4.54 -3.96 -15.45
CA ARG A 26 5.16 -5.07 -16.19
C ARG A 26 4.91 -6.45 -15.57
N GLU A 27 5.16 -6.60 -14.27
CA GLU A 27 5.09 -7.89 -13.57
C GLU A 27 3.65 -8.24 -13.15
N LEU A 28 2.89 -7.25 -12.66
CA LEU A 28 1.55 -7.48 -12.12
C LEU A 28 0.44 -7.20 -13.13
N GLY A 29 0.77 -6.63 -14.30
CA GLY A 29 -0.19 -6.34 -15.37
C GLY A 29 -1.32 -5.39 -14.95
N MET A 30 -1.10 -4.56 -13.93
CA MET A 30 -2.12 -3.68 -13.36
C MET A 30 -1.62 -2.25 -13.21
N THR A 31 -2.56 -1.32 -13.05
CA THR A 31 -2.20 0.08 -12.79
C THR A 31 -1.65 0.24 -11.37
N PRO A 32 -0.68 1.13 -11.14
CA PRO A 32 -0.16 1.42 -9.79
C PRO A 32 -1.27 1.81 -8.80
N VAL A 33 -2.26 2.57 -9.27
CA VAL A 33 -3.43 2.96 -8.46
C VAL A 33 -4.17 1.72 -7.96
N ARG A 34 -4.47 0.76 -8.83
CA ARG A 34 -5.16 -0.47 -8.44
C ARG A 34 -4.31 -1.31 -7.49
N PHE A 35 -3.01 -1.39 -7.72
CA PHE A 35 -2.09 -2.07 -6.80
C PHE A 35 -2.17 -1.47 -5.39
N TYR A 36 -2.06 -0.14 -5.24
CA TYR A 36 -2.09 0.50 -3.93
C TYR A 36 -3.44 0.35 -3.22
N GLN A 37 -4.55 0.35 -3.95
CA GLN A 37 -5.87 0.07 -3.37
C GLN A 37 -5.97 -1.35 -2.82
N LEU A 38 -5.49 -2.34 -3.57
CA LEU A 38 -5.46 -3.73 -3.12
C LEU A 38 -4.49 -3.93 -1.96
N LEU A 39 -3.35 -3.23 -1.96
CA LEU A 39 -2.35 -3.28 -0.89
C LEU A 39 -2.92 -2.80 0.45
N ILE A 40 -3.71 -1.72 0.45
CA ILE A 40 -4.39 -1.22 1.66
C ILE A 40 -5.35 -2.28 2.21
N ARG A 41 -6.13 -2.94 1.34
CA ARG A 41 -7.04 -4.02 1.73
C ARG A 41 -6.28 -5.23 2.27
N ALA A 42 -5.20 -5.62 1.60
CA ALA A 42 -4.34 -6.73 2.01
C ALA A 42 -3.70 -6.49 3.39
N ALA A 43 -3.35 -5.25 3.70
CA ALA A 43 -2.78 -4.87 4.99
C ALA A 43 -3.80 -4.91 6.15
N ALA A 44 -5.11 -4.93 5.84
CA ALA A 44 -6.19 -5.11 6.82
C ALA A 44 -6.68 -6.56 6.93
N ASP A 45 -6.24 -7.43 6.01
CA ASP A 45 -6.65 -8.82 5.94
C ASP A 45 -5.87 -9.70 6.94
N ALA A 46 -6.57 -10.64 7.59
CA ALA A 46 -5.97 -11.48 8.63
C ALA A 46 -4.85 -12.39 8.10
N ASP A 47 -5.00 -12.93 6.88
CA ASP A 47 -3.99 -13.80 6.27
C ASP A 47 -2.79 -12.98 5.79
N GLY A 48 -3.05 -11.80 5.24
CA GLY A 48 -2.00 -10.84 4.90
C GLY A 48 -1.17 -10.41 6.10
N ILE A 49 -1.82 -10.06 7.22
CA ILE A 49 -1.16 -9.69 8.47
C ILE A 49 -0.36 -10.86 9.04
N ARG A 50 -0.90 -12.08 9.04
CA ARG A 50 -0.20 -13.26 9.57
C ARG A 50 1.08 -13.57 8.81
N ALA A 51 1.04 -13.44 7.48
CA ALA A 51 2.19 -13.73 6.63
C ALA A 51 3.25 -12.61 6.63
N HIS A 52 2.81 -11.33 6.61
CA HIS A 52 3.69 -10.18 6.50
C HIS A 52 3.31 -9.07 7.51
N PRO A 53 3.47 -9.31 8.82
CA PRO A 53 2.97 -8.39 9.85
C PRO A 53 3.62 -7.01 9.82
N ILE A 54 4.93 -6.95 9.56
CA ILE A 54 5.69 -5.70 9.52
C ILE A 54 5.25 -4.86 8.31
N THR A 55 5.19 -5.47 7.12
CA THR A 55 4.78 -4.77 5.89
C THR A 55 3.33 -4.30 5.99
N ALA A 56 2.43 -5.15 6.50
CA ALA A 56 1.04 -4.79 6.71
C ALA A 56 0.92 -3.56 7.64
N ARG A 57 1.63 -3.56 8.78
CA ARG A 57 1.66 -2.41 9.68
C ARG A 57 2.16 -1.14 8.98
N GLN A 58 3.29 -1.20 8.29
CA GLN A 58 3.87 -0.04 7.60
C GLN A 58 2.91 0.55 6.56
N VAL A 59 2.20 -0.30 5.81
CA VAL A 59 1.20 0.13 4.84
C VAL A 59 0.05 0.88 5.52
N ARG A 60 -0.49 0.35 6.63
CA ARG A 60 -1.55 1.01 7.40
C ARG A 60 -1.09 2.35 7.97
N ASP A 61 0.11 2.41 8.56
CA ASP A 61 0.64 3.62 9.18
C ASP A 61 0.84 4.73 8.13
N ARG A 62 1.31 4.37 6.91
CA ARG A 62 1.42 5.29 5.78
C ARG A 62 0.05 5.78 5.31
N ALA A 63 -0.95 4.90 5.22
CA ALA A 63 -2.30 5.26 4.81
C ALA A 63 -2.94 6.23 5.81
N ALA A 64 -2.84 5.94 7.11
CA ALA A 64 -3.33 6.80 8.19
C ALA A 64 -2.65 8.17 8.17
N SER A 65 -1.33 8.21 7.98
CA SER A 65 -0.57 9.48 7.90
C SER A 65 -1.03 10.37 6.74
N ARG A 66 -1.36 9.77 5.58
CA ARG A 66 -1.91 10.49 4.42
C ARG A 66 -3.33 11.00 4.69
N ALA A 67 -4.19 10.19 5.31
CA ALA A 67 -5.54 10.60 5.69
C ALA A 67 -5.51 11.80 6.64
N ALA A 68 -4.68 11.73 7.69
CA ALA A 68 -4.51 12.84 8.64
C ALA A 68 -3.96 14.12 7.98
N ALA A 69 -3.09 14.00 6.96
CA ALA A 69 -2.63 15.16 6.20
C ALA A 69 -3.74 15.81 5.36
N CYS A 70 -4.66 15.01 4.81
CA CYS A 70 -5.84 15.51 4.11
C CYS A 70 -6.77 16.28 5.06
N GLU A 71 -7.07 15.68 6.23
CA GLU A 71 -7.91 16.30 7.26
C GLU A 71 -7.35 17.64 7.77
N ARG A 72 -6.03 17.75 7.93
CA ARG A 72 -5.41 19.03 8.32
C ARG A 72 -5.63 20.12 7.27
N ARG A 73 -5.62 19.78 5.99
CA ARG A 73 -5.84 20.75 4.90
C ARG A 73 -7.30 21.18 4.82
N THR A 74 -8.24 20.24 4.94
CA THR A 74 -9.67 20.58 4.92
C THR A 74 -10.08 21.38 6.14
N ARG A 75 -9.49 21.13 7.32
CA ARG A 75 -9.76 21.89 8.54
C ARG A 75 -9.22 23.32 8.51
N ILE A 76 -8.11 23.58 7.83
CA ILE A 76 -7.57 24.96 7.67
C ILE A 76 -8.41 25.78 6.69
N ALA A 77 -9.13 25.13 5.77
CA ALA A 77 -9.93 25.77 4.74
C ALA A 77 -11.41 25.97 5.12
N ALA A 78 -11.82 25.61 6.34
CA ALA A 78 -13.18 25.71 6.87
C ALA A 78 -13.25 26.73 8.01
#